data_AF-A0A9D1VHP4-F1
#
_entry.id   AF-A0A9D1VHP4-F1
#
_cell.length_a   1.000
_cell.length_b   1.000
_cell.length_c   1.000
_cell.angle_alpha   90.00
_cell.angle_beta   90.00
_cell.angle_gamma   90.00
#
_symmetry.space_group_name_H-M   'P 1'
#
loop_
_entity.id
_entity.type
_entity.pdbx_description
1 polymer ?
#
loop_
_entity_poly.entity_id
_entity_poly.type
_entity_poly.pdbx_seq_one_letter_code
_entity_poly.pdbx_strand_id
1 'polypeptide(L)'
;MRLSKFTWFLVAIVAIIYTATLIVVRIENPHRLQAESYQNWRKTYIIKQSANRAFVNTSNQRQNPVALSEGQGYGLYITAAAGQRGWANSRDFDQLLNYYLAHRDHVGDHHQIPTYLMQWRQYRKNGRWVSNINSATDGDLFIAMALHQAAQVWPSRANYYRKLEHHLTNDILAYEYNPQTKSLTVGDWATSKSKYYRLMRTSDVAPTFFDTFYQSSHDRRWRTVKNGMLDHLADLSAQHRTGLVPDFAWVTADNAKPVKPWTVASKNDGNYSANACRVPMMLATSKDPRAQRTLNRMMKFFSRRSHVTAGYTLAGKQLNHYQSNSFSAPIFMAVSHNRNHGYDNLFSSQKFIFSKPLPKKNYYDATLTTIAAMEGMN
;
A
#
# COMPACT_ATOMS: atom_id res chain seq x y z
N MET A 1 -40.76 -43.01 -17.84
CA MET A 1 -39.52 -43.85 -17.80
C MET A 1 -38.88 -43.72 -16.43
N ARG A 2 -38.76 -44.81 -15.66
CA ARG A 2 -37.94 -44.82 -14.43
C ARG A 2 -36.47 -45.02 -14.84
N LEU A 3 -35.61 -44.07 -14.47
CA LEU A 3 -34.17 -44.19 -14.69
C LEU A 3 -33.61 -45.41 -13.95
N SER A 4 -32.72 -46.16 -14.59
CA SER A 4 -32.11 -47.34 -13.99
C SER A 4 -31.17 -46.95 -12.84
N LYS A 5 -30.92 -47.87 -11.90
CA LYS A 5 -29.92 -47.66 -10.83
C LYS A 5 -28.53 -47.31 -11.39
N PHE A 6 -28.17 -47.87 -12.53
CA PHE A 6 -26.93 -47.58 -13.24
C PHE A 6 -26.88 -46.14 -13.79
N THR A 7 -28.01 -45.64 -14.31
CA THR A 7 -28.11 -44.25 -14.77
C THR A 7 -27.96 -43.26 -13.61
N TRP A 8 -28.57 -43.54 -12.45
CA TRP A 8 -28.38 -42.73 -11.25
C TRP A 8 -26.94 -42.76 -10.71
N PHE A 9 -26.27 -43.91 -10.80
CA PHE A 9 -24.86 -44.03 -10.46
C PHE A 9 -23.96 -43.18 -11.38
N LEU A 10 -24.19 -43.21 -12.69
CA LEU A 10 -23.49 -42.36 -13.65
C LEU A 10 -23.73 -40.86 -13.40
N VAL A 11 -24.97 -40.45 -13.13
CA VAL A 11 -25.30 -39.06 -12.79
C VAL A 11 -24.56 -38.62 -11.52
N ALA A 12 -24.48 -39.48 -10.50
CA ALA A 12 -23.73 -39.20 -9.29
C ALA A 12 -22.23 -39.02 -9.57
N ILE A 13 -21.63 -39.88 -10.39
CA ILE A 13 -20.22 -39.74 -10.81
C ILE A 13 -19.98 -38.42 -11.54
N VAL A 14 -20.83 -38.08 -12.52
CA VAL A 14 -20.69 -36.83 -13.27
C VAL A 14 -20.84 -35.62 -12.35
N ALA A 15 -21.79 -35.65 -11.41
CA ALA A 15 -21.96 -34.59 -10.42
C ALA A 15 -20.75 -34.45 -9.49
N ILE A 16 -20.15 -35.58 -9.06
CA ILE A 16 -18.93 -35.60 -8.24
C ILE A 16 -17.75 -35.02 -9.02
N ILE A 17 -17.53 -35.47 -10.26
CA ILE A 17 -16.45 -34.96 -11.13
C ILE A 17 -16.64 -33.47 -11.37
N TYR A 18 -17.84 -33.03 -11.75
CA TYR A 18 -18.14 -31.62 -11.99
C TYR A 18 -17.91 -30.78 -10.73
N THR A 19 -18.37 -31.24 -9.58
CA THR A 19 -18.18 -30.55 -8.30
C THR A 19 -16.69 -30.50 -7.92
N ALA A 20 -15.94 -31.60 -8.10
CA ALA A 20 -14.51 -31.65 -7.88
C ALA A 20 -13.77 -30.68 -8.82
N THR A 21 -14.12 -30.64 -10.11
CA THR A 21 -13.56 -29.69 -11.07
C THR A 21 -13.87 -28.25 -10.67
N LEU A 22 -15.10 -27.93 -10.25
CA LEU A 22 -15.44 -26.60 -9.75
C LEU A 22 -14.66 -26.22 -8.49
N ILE A 23 -14.44 -27.16 -7.56
CA ILE A 23 -13.63 -26.94 -6.36
C ILE A 23 -12.17 -26.67 -6.75
N VAL A 24 -11.58 -27.51 -7.61
CA VAL A 24 -10.20 -27.34 -8.11
C VAL A 24 -10.05 -25.98 -8.81
N VAL A 25 -10.92 -25.64 -9.75
CA VAL A 25 -10.93 -24.35 -10.45
C VAL A 25 -11.08 -23.18 -9.49
N ARG A 26 -11.91 -23.31 -8.45
CA ARG A 26 -12.15 -22.25 -7.46
C ARG A 26 -10.94 -22.01 -6.54
N ILE A 27 -10.15 -23.05 -6.24
CA ILE A 27 -8.97 -22.97 -5.37
C ILE A 27 -7.70 -22.61 -6.17
N GLU A 28 -7.49 -23.26 -7.31
CA GLU A 28 -6.26 -23.09 -8.10
C GLU A 28 -6.19 -21.75 -8.81
N ASN A 29 -7.34 -21.19 -9.26
CA ASN A 29 -7.32 -19.93 -10.00
C ASN A 29 -6.81 -18.74 -9.17
N PRO A 30 -7.28 -18.48 -7.94
CA PRO A 30 -6.72 -17.41 -7.10
C PRO A 30 -5.23 -17.60 -6.82
N HIS A 31 -4.82 -18.81 -6.42
CA HIS A 31 -3.41 -19.10 -6.10
C HIS A 31 -2.50 -18.90 -7.33
N ARG A 32 -2.90 -19.42 -8.49
CA ARG A 32 -2.17 -19.25 -9.75
C ARG A 32 -2.09 -17.78 -10.13
N LEU A 33 -3.19 -17.04 -10.04
CA LEU A 33 -3.24 -15.62 -10.40
C LEU A 33 -2.35 -14.77 -9.49
N GLN A 34 -2.33 -15.08 -8.19
CA GLN A 34 -1.42 -14.47 -7.23
C GLN A 34 0.04 -14.75 -7.57
N ALA A 35 0.39 -16.01 -7.84
CA ALA A 35 1.74 -16.40 -8.21
C ALA A 35 2.19 -15.71 -9.51
N GLU A 36 1.34 -15.74 -10.55
CA GLU A 36 1.60 -15.08 -11.83
C GLU A 36 1.73 -13.56 -11.66
N SER A 37 0.89 -12.93 -10.83
CA SER A 37 0.98 -11.49 -10.53
C SER A 37 2.32 -11.14 -9.91
N TYR A 38 2.74 -11.88 -8.88
CA TYR A 38 4.04 -11.70 -8.24
C TYR A 38 5.20 -11.89 -9.23
N GLN A 39 5.23 -13.01 -9.96
CA GLN A 39 6.33 -13.32 -10.86
C GLN A 39 6.44 -12.32 -12.02
N ASN A 40 5.30 -11.94 -12.60
CA ASN A 40 5.26 -10.94 -13.67
C ASN A 40 5.67 -9.55 -13.17
N TRP A 41 5.20 -9.15 -11.99
CA TRP A 41 5.60 -7.89 -11.37
C TRP A 41 7.10 -7.87 -11.07
N ARG A 42 7.64 -8.91 -10.40
CA ARG A 42 9.06 -9.04 -10.09
C ARG A 42 9.92 -8.97 -11.35
N LYS A 43 9.59 -9.73 -12.39
CA LYS A 43 10.31 -9.72 -13.67
C LYS A 43 10.32 -8.35 -14.33
N THR A 44 9.22 -7.61 -14.23
CA THR A 44 9.03 -6.33 -14.92
C THR A 44 9.69 -5.17 -14.16
N TYR A 45 9.55 -5.14 -12.84
CA TYR A 45 9.86 -3.95 -12.05
C TYR A 45 11.11 -4.07 -11.20
N ILE A 46 11.54 -5.28 -10.82
CA ILE A 46 12.79 -5.44 -10.07
C ILE A 46 13.99 -5.38 -11.04
N ILE A 47 14.97 -4.54 -10.70
CA ILE A 47 16.28 -4.46 -11.36
C ILE A 47 17.35 -4.90 -10.37
N LYS A 48 18.14 -5.90 -10.75
CA LYS A 48 19.33 -6.30 -10.00
C LYS A 48 20.45 -5.30 -10.29
N GLN A 49 20.83 -4.52 -9.29
CA GLN A 49 21.96 -3.60 -9.37
C GLN A 49 23.29 -4.34 -9.21
N SER A 50 23.31 -5.41 -8.40
CA SER A 50 24.44 -6.33 -8.22
C SER A 50 23.95 -7.70 -7.75
N ALA A 51 24.86 -8.63 -7.46
CA ALA A 51 24.51 -9.95 -6.92
C ALA A 51 23.74 -9.89 -5.59
N ASN A 52 23.93 -8.82 -4.80
CA ASN A 52 23.38 -8.66 -3.45
C ASN A 52 22.49 -7.43 -3.29
N ARG A 53 22.21 -6.67 -4.37
CA ARG A 53 21.35 -5.47 -4.32
C ARG A 53 20.39 -5.45 -5.50
N ALA A 54 19.12 -5.21 -5.22
CA ALA A 54 18.08 -4.99 -6.21
C ALA A 54 17.16 -3.87 -5.77
N PHE A 55 16.53 -3.19 -6.72
CA PHE A 55 15.55 -2.14 -6.43
C PHE A 55 14.34 -2.25 -7.32
N VAL A 56 13.25 -1.61 -6.90
CA VAL A 56 12.04 -1.48 -7.70
C VAL A 56 12.16 -0.27 -8.61
N ASN A 57 12.15 -0.50 -9.92
CA ASN A 57 12.13 0.56 -10.91
C ASN A 57 10.73 1.16 -11.06
N THR A 58 10.61 2.43 -10.73
CA THR A 58 9.38 3.23 -10.79
C THR A 58 9.28 4.04 -12.09
N SER A 59 10.33 4.07 -12.90
CA SER A 59 10.37 4.75 -14.20
C SER A 59 9.74 3.92 -15.31
N ASN A 60 9.03 4.58 -16.22
CA ASN A 60 8.53 3.96 -17.46
C ASN A 60 9.64 3.69 -18.50
N GLN A 61 10.86 4.17 -18.24
CA GLN A 61 12.04 3.98 -19.09
C GLN A 61 13.05 3.10 -18.36
N ARG A 62 13.08 1.80 -18.65
CA ARG A 62 13.96 0.85 -17.97
C ARG A 62 15.46 1.17 -18.11
N GLN A 63 15.85 1.82 -19.21
CA GLN A 63 17.21 2.30 -19.47
C GLN A 63 17.60 3.52 -18.63
N ASN A 64 16.62 4.26 -18.12
CA ASN A 64 16.80 5.37 -17.18
C ASN A 64 15.98 5.09 -15.90
N PRO A 65 16.44 4.12 -15.10
CA PRO A 65 15.67 3.66 -13.96
C PRO A 65 15.62 4.70 -12.85
N VAL A 66 14.52 4.70 -12.11
CA VAL A 66 14.31 5.51 -10.91
C VAL A 66 13.85 4.59 -9.81
N ALA A 67 14.50 4.64 -8.64
CA ALA A 67 14.00 4.00 -7.42
C ALA A 67 13.38 5.08 -6.54
N LEU A 68 12.25 4.75 -5.91
CA LEU A 68 11.64 5.56 -4.87
C LEU A 68 11.58 4.73 -3.59
N SER A 69 11.67 5.36 -2.41
CA SER A 69 11.50 4.66 -1.13
C SER A 69 10.12 3.98 -1.05
N GLU A 70 9.06 4.63 -1.57
CA GLU A 70 7.72 4.04 -1.73
C GLU A 70 7.79 2.69 -2.48
N GLY A 71 8.40 2.67 -3.66
CA GLY A 71 8.51 1.46 -4.46
C GLY A 71 9.41 0.41 -3.83
N GLN A 72 10.45 0.84 -3.12
CA GLN A 72 11.28 -0.10 -2.37
C GLN A 72 10.50 -0.75 -1.23
N GLY A 73 9.71 0.02 -0.49
CA GLY A 73 8.80 -0.46 0.55
C GLY A 73 7.77 -1.44 -0.01
N TYR A 74 7.12 -1.12 -1.13
CA TYR A 74 6.20 -2.06 -1.80
C TYR A 74 6.89 -3.33 -2.26
N GLY A 75 8.11 -3.23 -2.79
CA GLY A 75 8.85 -4.41 -3.21
C GLY A 75 9.20 -5.35 -2.07
N LEU A 76 9.62 -4.80 -0.93
CA LEU A 76 9.85 -5.57 0.29
C LEU A 76 8.56 -6.21 0.78
N TYR A 77 7.47 -5.44 0.86
CA TYR A 77 6.15 -5.91 1.30
C TYR A 77 5.63 -7.06 0.43
N ILE A 78 5.62 -6.88 -0.90
CA ILE A 78 5.21 -7.91 -1.86
C ILE A 78 6.11 -9.16 -1.75
N THR A 79 7.42 -8.98 -1.57
CA THR A 79 8.36 -10.11 -1.47
C THR A 79 8.19 -10.88 -0.17
N ALA A 80 7.88 -10.22 0.94
CA ALA A 80 7.52 -10.89 2.20
C ALA A 80 6.21 -11.69 2.06
N ALA A 81 5.16 -11.09 1.47
CA ALA A 81 3.90 -11.78 1.19
C ALA A 81 4.09 -12.99 0.23
N ALA A 82 4.96 -12.86 -0.78
CA ALA A 82 5.33 -13.97 -1.66
C ALA A 82 6.12 -15.07 -0.92
N GLY A 83 6.96 -14.67 0.06
CA GLY A 83 7.68 -15.59 0.93
C GLY A 83 6.76 -16.42 1.82
N GLN A 84 5.67 -15.85 2.34
CA GLN A 84 4.63 -16.60 3.09
C GLN A 84 4.04 -17.75 2.26
N ARG A 85 4.06 -17.62 0.93
CA ARG A 85 3.55 -18.63 -0.02
C ARG A 85 4.64 -19.51 -0.64
N GLY A 86 5.89 -19.35 -0.21
CA GLY A 86 7.03 -20.09 -0.76
C GLY A 86 7.47 -19.67 -2.17
N TRP A 87 6.98 -18.55 -2.70
CA TRP A 87 7.35 -18.07 -4.04
C TRP A 87 8.57 -17.15 -4.05
N ALA A 88 9.01 -16.71 -2.88
CA ALA A 88 10.23 -15.94 -2.66
C ALA A 88 11.01 -16.55 -1.48
N ASN A 89 12.32 -16.41 -1.50
CA ASN A 89 13.18 -16.78 -0.37
C ASN A 89 13.80 -15.53 0.27
N SER A 90 14.46 -15.71 1.42
CA SER A 90 15.05 -14.58 2.16
C SER A 90 16.12 -13.83 1.36
N ARG A 91 16.79 -14.47 0.39
CA ARG A 91 17.78 -13.81 -0.48
C ARG A 91 17.12 -12.83 -1.43
N ASP A 92 15.93 -13.13 -1.95
CA ASP A 92 15.17 -12.19 -2.78
C ASP A 92 14.80 -10.94 -1.97
N PHE A 93 14.38 -11.12 -0.71
CA PHE A 93 14.09 -10.02 0.21
C PHE A 93 15.35 -9.24 0.59
N ASP A 94 16.42 -9.93 0.96
CA ASP A 94 17.69 -9.31 1.37
C ASP A 94 18.31 -8.48 0.23
N GLN A 95 18.12 -8.87 -1.05
CA GLN A 95 18.58 -8.04 -2.18
C GLN A 95 17.90 -6.67 -2.21
N LEU A 96 16.58 -6.62 -1.97
CA LEU A 96 15.84 -5.36 -1.85
C LEU A 96 16.24 -4.62 -0.57
N LEU A 97 16.39 -5.34 0.53
CA LEU A 97 16.74 -4.75 1.83
C LEU A 97 18.12 -4.09 1.78
N ASN A 98 19.10 -4.73 1.16
CA ASN A 98 20.44 -4.20 1.00
C ASN A 98 20.49 -2.95 0.11
N TYR A 99 19.54 -2.78 -0.81
CA TYR A 99 19.42 -1.53 -1.55
C TYR A 99 18.90 -0.41 -0.66
N TYR A 100 17.86 -0.67 0.15
CA TYR A 100 17.39 0.27 1.17
C TYR A 100 18.52 0.67 2.13
N LEU A 101 19.22 -0.30 2.72
CA LEU A 101 20.30 -0.05 3.69
C LEU A 101 21.44 0.80 3.12
N ALA A 102 21.70 0.70 1.82
CA ALA A 102 22.72 1.48 1.12
C ALA A 102 22.28 2.91 0.76
N HIS A 103 20.99 3.23 0.88
CA HIS A 103 20.42 4.54 0.58
C HIS A 103 19.64 5.08 1.79
N ARG A 104 20.10 4.74 2.99
CA ARG A 104 19.58 5.34 4.22
C ARG A 104 19.90 6.82 4.25
N ASP A 105 18.96 7.57 4.81
CA ASP A 105 19.07 9.00 4.91
C ASP A 105 19.85 9.44 6.15
N HIS A 106 20.27 10.68 6.11
CA HIS A 106 20.87 11.38 7.24
C HIS A 106 19.98 12.54 7.63
N VAL A 107 20.13 13.07 8.84
CA VAL A 107 19.37 14.22 9.33
C VAL A 107 20.29 15.17 10.09
N GLY A 108 19.70 16.22 10.67
CA GLY A 108 20.42 17.24 11.44
C GLY A 108 21.06 18.31 10.56
N ASP A 109 21.69 19.28 11.21
CA ASP A 109 22.40 20.35 10.51
C ASP A 109 23.52 19.72 9.66
N HIS A 110 23.60 20.12 8.39
CA HIS A 110 24.51 19.57 7.38
C HIS A 110 24.28 18.09 7.00
N HIS A 111 23.17 17.47 7.39
CA HIS A 111 22.74 16.14 6.89
C HIS A 111 23.74 15.02 7.21
N GLN A 112 24.21 14.98 8.46
CA GLN A 112 25.35 14.16 8.89
C GLN A 112 25.00 13.10 9.94
N ILE A 113 23.81 13.16 10.54
CA ILE A 113 23.38 12.20 11.55
C ILE A 113 22.76 11.00 10.83
N PRO A 114 23.36 9.79 10.87
CA PRO A 114 22.81 8.64 10.16
C PRO A 114 21.49 8.20 10.77
N THR A 115 20.56 7.78 9.93
CA THR A 115 19.27 7.23 10.35
C THR A 115 19.01 5.88 9.68
N TYR A 116 17.88 5.28 9.99
CA TYR A 116 17.27 4.15 9.31
C TYR A 116 16.21 4.56 8.30
N LEU A 117 15.86 5.85 8.18
CA LEU A 117 14.98 6.32 7.11
C LEU A 117 15.62 6.11 5.74
N MET A 118 14.83 6.01 4.68
CA MET A 118 15.33 5.86 3.32
C MET A 118 15.24 7.17 2.54
N GLN A 119 16.32 7.55 1.86
CA GLN A 119 16.30 8.62 0.88
C GLN A 119 15.19 8.36 -0.16
N TRP A 120 14.32 9.34 -0.38
CA TRP A 120 13.07 9.07 -1.07
C TRP A 120 13.21 8.76 -2.56
N ARG A 121 14.31 9.17 -3.21
CA ARG A 121 14.49 9.02 -4.66
C ARG A 121 15.94 8.83 -5.07
N GLN A 122 16.20 7.79 -5.87
CA GLN A 122 17.48 7.51 -6.53
C GLN A 122 17.28 7.44 -8.05
N TYR A 123 18.20 8.04 -8.80
CA TYR A 123 18.12 8.09 -10.26
C TYR A 123 19.50 8.21 -10.90
N ARG A 124 19.58 8.01 -12.21
CA ARG A 124 20.81 8.21 -12.97
C ARG A 124 20.94 9.64 -13.48
N LYS A 125 22.09 10.28 -13.21
CA LYS A 125 22.50 11.57 -13.78
C LYS A 125 23.93 11.43 -14.29
N ASN A 126 24.14 11.72 -15.59
CA ASN A 126 25.45 11.63 -16.24
C ASN A 126 26.16 10.28 -16.00
N GLY A 127 25.43 9.18 -16.13
CA GLY A 127 25.94 7.82 -15.94
C GLY A 127 26.15 7.38 -14.48
N ARG A 128 25.98 8.27 -13.50
CA ARG A 128 26.16 7.98 -12.07
C ARG A 128 24.83 7.94 -11.33
N TRP A 129 24.76 7.12 -10.29
CA TRP A 129 23.62 7.13 -9.37
C TRP A 129 23.70 8.35 -8.46
N VAL A 130 22.57 9.02 -8.29
CA VAL A 130 22.39 10.16 -7.38
C VAL A 130 21.15 9.92 -6.55
N SER A 131 21.23 10.26 -5.26
CA SER A 131 20.09 10.28 -4.35
C SER A 131 19.63 11.72 -4.12
N ASN A 132 18.32 11.92 -4.04
CA ASN A 132 17.76 13.09 -3.39
C ASN A 132 17.79 12.85 -1.87
N ILE A 133 18.27 13.85 -1.12
CA ILE A 133 18.17 13.87 0.34
C ILE A 133 16.69 13.91 0.76
N ASN A 134 16.45 13.60 2.03
CA ASN A 134 15.15 13.52 2.71
C ASN A 134 14.42 12.19 2.49
N SER A 135 13.64 11.83 3.49
CA SER A 135 12.78 10.67 3.50
C SER A 135 11.40 10.94 2.89
N ALA A 136 10.63 9.86 2.72
CA ALA A 136 9.20 9.93 2.48
C ALA A 136 8.53 8.85 3.33
N THR A 137 7.69 9.29 4.26
CA THR A 137 7.18 8.48 5.37
C THR A 137 6.39 7.25 4.91
N ASP A 138 5.70 7.29 3.78
CA ASP A 138 5.01 6.13 3.22
C ASP A 138 5.98 5.00 2.84
N GLY A 139 7.13 5.34 2.25
CA GLY A 139 8.19 4.37 1.98
C GLY A 139 8.69 3.70 3.26
N ASP A 140 9.01 4.50 4.27
CA ASP A 140 9.54 4.02 5.54
C ASP A 140 8.52 3.15 6.32
N LEU A 141 7.24 3.53 6.32
CA LEU A 141 6.15 2.72 6.88
C LEU A 141 6.03 1.34 6.22
N PHE A 142 6.10 1.27 4.89
CA PHE A 142 6.04 0.00 4.17
C PHE A 142 7.30 -0.85 4.36
N ILE A 143 8.50 -0.23 4.44
CA ILE A 143 9.74 -0.94 4.77
C ILE A 143 9.65 -1.57 6.17
N ALA A 144 9.19 -0.80 7.17
CA ALA A 144 9.02 -1.30 8.53
C ALA A 144 8.02 -2.46 8.60
N MET A 145 6.85 -2.32 7.96
CA MET A 145 5.85 -3.40 7.93
C MET A 145 6.38 -4.66 7.20
N ALA A 146 7.14 -4.48 6.12
CA ALA A 146 7.74 -5.60 5.40
C ALA A 146 8.82 -6.32 6.22
N LEU A 147 9.62 -5.60 7.01
CA LEU A 147 10.58 -6.19 7.96
C LEU A 147 9.88 -7.03 9.03
N HIS A 148 8.76 -6.52 9.56
CA HIS A 148 7.93 -7.26 10.51
C HIS A 148 7.43 -8.58 9.90
N GLN A 149 6.87 -8.53 8.69
CA GLN A 149 6.40 -9.72 7.97
C GLN A 149 7.55 -10.69 7.67
N ALA A 150 8.69 -10.19 7.19
CA ALA A 150 9.87 -11.00 6.90
C ALA A 150 10.38 -11.77 8.12
N ALA A 151 10.29 -11.19 9.33
CA ALA A 151 10.66 -11.86 10.57
C ALA A 151 9.76 -13.05 10.91
N GLN A 152 8.50 -13.03 10.46
CA GLN A 152 7.57 -14.16 10.62
C GLN A 152 7.80 -15.22 9.55
N VAL A 153 8.13 -14.80 8.32
CA VAL A 153 8.31 -15.68 7.16
C VAL A 153 9.62 -16.47 7.23
N TRP A 154 10.70 -15.84 7.70
CA TRP A 154 12.04 -16.45 7.74
C TRP A 154 12.61 -16.46 9.17
N PRO A 155 12.23 -17.45 10.01
CA PRO A 155 12.61 -17.51 11.43
C PRO A 155 14.12 -17.44 11.70
N SER A 156 14.94 -18.03 10.82
CA SER A 156 16.40 -18.02 10.94
C SER A 156 17.03 -16.62 10.83
N ARG A 157 16.30 -15.66 10.23
CA ARG A 157 16.73 -14.26 10.08
C ARG A 157 15.88 -13.29 10.89
N ALA A 158 14.92 -13.79 11.68
CA ALA A 158 13.93 -12.98 12.37
C ALA A 158 14.55 -11.90 13.28
N ASN A 159 15.60 -12.24 14.03
CA ASN A 159 16.26 -11.30 14.92
C ASN A 159 16.89 -10.11 14.17
N TYR A 160 17.44 -10.37 12.98
CA TYR A 160 18.00 -9.32 12.13
C TYR A 160 16.91 -8.38 11.62
N TYR A 161 15.80 -8.92 11.09
CA TYR A 161 14.70 -8.12 10.57
C TYR A 161 14.00 -7.31 11.67
N ARG A 162 13.74 -7.90 12.85
CA ARG A 162 13.15 -7.19 14.00
C ARG A 162 14.04 -6.05 14.49
N LYS A 163 15.37 -6.23 14.49
CA LYS A 163 16.30 -5.17 14.88
C LYS A 163 16.21 -3.98 13.92
N LEU A 164 16.13 -4.24 12.62
CA LEU A 164 15.96 -3.19 11.61
C LEU A 164 14.59 -2.51 11.72
N GLU A 165 13.52 -3.29 11.92
CA GLU A 165 12.16 -2.76 12.16
C GLU A 165 12.18 -1.79 13.34
N HIS A 166 12.73 -2.22 14.49
CA HIS A 166 12.77 -1.39 15.69
C HIS A 166 13.53 -0.08 15.46
N HIS A 167 14.71 -0.15 14.83
CA HIS A 167 15.49 1.06 14.54
C HIS A 167 14.74 2.01 13.59
N LEU A 168 14.15 1.49 12.52
CA LEU A 168 13.38 2.28 11.57
C LEU A 168 12.16 2.91 12.25
N THR A 169 11.37 2.15 13.01
CA THR A 169 10.19 2.70 13.70
C THR A 169 10.55 3.76 14.73
N ASN A 170 11.72 3.66 15.38
CA ASN A 170 12.20 4.70 16.28
C ASN A 170 12.53 5.98 15.52
N ASP A 171 13.19 5.86 14.36
CA ASP A 171 13.58 7.01 13.55
C ASP A 171 12.37 7.69 12.89
N ILE A 172 11.34 6.93 12.47
CA ILE A 172 10.06 7.50 12.03
C ILE A 172 9.46 8.37 13.15
N LEU A 173 9.40 7.88 14.39
CA LEU A 173 8.87 8.65 15.52
C LEU A 173 9.78 9.81 15.96
N ALA A 174 11.07 9.76 15.63
CA ALA A 174 12.04 10.82 15.97
C ALA A 174 12.01 11.96 14.96
N TYR A 175 11.89 11.65 13.67
CA TYR A 175 12.12 12.61 12.59
C TYR A 175 10.90 12.86 11.69
N GLU A 176 9.92 11.96 11.67
CA GLU A 176 8.72 12.05 10.82
C GLU A 176 7.43 12.19 11.63
N TYR A 177 7.51 12.73 12.85
CA TYR A 177 6.36 12.85 13.77
C TYR A 177 6.17 14.28 14.25
N ASN A 178 4.92 14.75 14.18
CA ASN A 178 4.50 16.02 14.74
C ASN A 178 3.65 15.78 16.02
N PRO A 179 4.18 16.05 17.22
CA PRO A 179 3.45 15.86 18.47
C PRO A 179 2.29 16.84 18.66
N GLN A 180 2.28 18.00 18.01
CA GLN A 180 1.18 18.98 18.12
C GLN A 180 -0.08 18.50 17.40
N THR A 181 0.10 17.85 16.25
CA THR A 181 -1.01 17.30 15.45
C THR A 181 -1.24 15.82 15.70
N LYS A 182 -0.39 15.18 16.53
CA LYS A 182 -0.39 13.74 16.82
C LYS A 182 -0.39 12.90 15.54
N SER A 183 0.32 13.39 14.52
CA SER A 183 0.34 12.80 13.18
C SER A 183 1.76 12.64 12.68
N LEU A 184 1.97 11.67 11.80
CA LEU A 184 3.20 11.62 11.03
C LEU A 184 3.24 12.78 10.04
N THR A 185 4.44 13.30 9.79
CA THR A 185 4.70 14.26 8.72
C THR A 185 4.82 13.50 7.39
N VAL A 186 4.95 14.23 6.26
CA VAL A 186 5.10 13.61 4.93
C VAL A 186 6.54 13.12 4.63
N GLY A 187 7.45 13.35 5.57
CA GLY A 187 8.88 13.07 5.49
C GLY A 187 9.63 13.87 6.56
N ASP A 188 10.89 13.52 6.78
CA ASP A 188 11.78 14.15 7.77
C ASP A 188 12.06 15.64 7.51
N TRP A 189 11.92 16.08 6.27
CA TRP A 189 12.09 17.46 5.83
C TRP A 189 10.93 18.38 6.25
N ALA A 190 9.77 17.82 6.59
CA ALA A 190 8.63 18.57 7.08
C ALA A 190 8.76 18.84 8.59
N THR A 191 9.86 19.49 8.99
CA THR A 191 10.18 19.82 10.40
C THR A 191 9.35 20.99 10.94
N SER A 192 9.48 21.30 12.24
CA SER A 192 8.80 22.44 12.88
C SER A 192 9.10 23.81 12.28
N LYS A 193 10.22 23.95 11.55
CA LYS A 193 10.60 25.16 10.81
C LYS A 193 10.00 25.20 9.39
N SER A 194 9.47 24.08 8.90
CA SER A 194 8.89 23.95 7.57
C SER A 194 7.42 24.40 7.57
N LYS A 195 7.00 25.11 6.51
CA LYS A 195 5.59 25.41 6.28
C LYS A 195 4.72 24.15 6.11
N TYR A 196 5.35 23.00 5.87
CA TYR A 196 4.70 21.70 5.71
C TYR A 196 4.63 20.88 7.00
N TYR A 197 5.02 21.42 8.17
CA TYR A 197 5.03 20.67 9.43
C TYR A 197 3.66 20.07 9.80
N ARG A 198 2.59 20.75 9.37
CA ARG A 198 1.19 20.37 9.61
C ARG A 198 0.53 19.69 8.40
N LEU A 199 1.31 19.37 7.38
CA LEU A 199 0.83 18.67 6.20
C LEU A 199 0.71 17.18 6.54
N MET A 200 -0.48 16.63 6.37
CA MET A 200 -0.73 15.19 6.44
C MET A 200 -1.05 14.68 5.05
N ARG A 201 -0.38 13.61 4.62
CA ARG A 201 -0.78 12.83 3.45
C ARG A 201 -1.72 11.71 3.90
N THR A 202 -2.96 11.69 3.40
CA THR A 202 -4.00 10.82 3.96
C THR A 202 -3.74 9.33 3.71
N SER A 203 -2.99 9.01 2.66
CA SER A 203 -2.58 7.63 2.36
C SER A 203 -1.59 7.04 3.37
N ASP A 204 -1.03 7.85 4.26
CA ASP A 204 -0.06 7.39 5.26
C ASP A 204 -0.77 6.96 6.55
N VAL A 205 -2.10 7.16 6.62
CA VAL A 205 -2.94 6.70 7.73
C VAL A 205 -3.11 5.17 7.65
N ALA A 206 -2.20 4.46 8.30
CA ALA A 206 -2.05 3.00 8.26
C ALA A 206 -2.28 2.36 9.64
N PRO A 207 -3.53 2.36 10.18
CA PRO A 207 -3.79 1.98 11.56
C PRO A 207 -3.32 0.57 11.93
N THR A 208 -3.42 -0.40 11.01
CA THR A 208 -2.91 -1.76 11.24
C THR A 208 -1.38 -1.80 11.33
N PHE A 209 -0.66 -0.97 10.56
CA PHE A 209 0.80 -0.88 10.66
C PHE A 209 1.18 -0.26 12.01
N PHE A 210 0.48 0.79 12.43
CA PHE A 210 0.72 1.44 13.72
C PHE A 210 0.44 0.51 14.90
N ASP A 211 -0.60 -0.34 14.82
CA ASP A 211 -0.85 -1.38 15.82
C ASP A 211 0.30 -2.38 15.88
N THR A 212 0.81 -2.84 14.73
CA THR A 212 1.98 -3.72 14.63
C THR A 212 3.22 -3.10 15.27
N PHE A 213 3.53 -1.85 14.94
CA PHE A 213 4.70 -1.16 15.50
C PHE A 213 4.57 -0.91 17.00
N TYR A 214 3.37 -0.63 17.50
CA TYR A 214 3.13 -0.58 18.94
C TYR A 214 3.34 -1.95 19.61
N GLN A 215 2.87 -3.04 18.97
CA GLN A 215 3.03 -4.39 19.51
C GLN A 215 4.50 -4.82 19.56
N SER A 216 5.30 -4.46 18.55
CA SER A 216 6.72 -4.85 18.47
C SER A 216 7.65 -3.96 19.32
N SER A 217 7.39 -2.65 19.40
CA SER A 217 8.25 -1.71 20.12
C SER A 217 7.80 -1.36 21.55
N HIS A 218 6.52 -1.58 21.87
CA HIS A 218 5.84 -1.06 23.06
C HIS A 218 5.87 0.48 23.21
N ASP A 219 6.28 1.23 22.19
CA ASP A 219 6.29 2.69 22.21
C ASP A 219 4.86 3.24 22.07
N ARG A 220 4.35 3.85 23.14
CA ARG A 220 2.99 4.37 23.20
C ARG A 220 2.71 5.49 22.18
N ARG A 221 3.75 6.15 21.64
CA ARG A 221 3.59 7.17 20.60
C ARG A 221 2.92 6.61 19.35
N TRP A 222 3.11 5.33 19.00
CA TRP A 222 2.40 4.70 17.88
C TRP A 222 0.88 4.67 18.08
N ARG A 223 0.39 4.47 19.31
CA ARG A 223 -1.04 4.59 19.61
C ARG A 223 -1.52 6.04 19.51
N THR A 224 -0.70 6.99 19.95
CA THR A 224 -1.00 8.43 19.80
C THR A 224 -1.12 8.81 18.32
N VAL A 225 -0.17 8.38 17.49
CA VAL A 225 -0.17 8.56 16.03
C VAL A 225 -1.42 7.95 15.41
N LYS A 226 -1.70 6.67 15.71
CA LYS A 226 -2.90 5.99 15.20
C LYS A 226 -4.17 6.77 15.51
N ASN A 227 -4.33 7.19 16.76
CA ASN A 227 -5.53 7.91 17.19
C ASN A 227 -5.64 9.26 16.50
N GLY A 228 -4.58 10.09 16.53
CA GLY A 228 -4.60 11.41 15.90
C GLY A 228 -4.85 11.35 14.41
N MET A 229 -4.15 10.48 13.69
CA MET A 229 -4.32 10.35 12.24
C MET A 229 -5.71 9.79 11.84
N LEU A 230 -6.28 8.87 12.63
CA LEU A 230 -7.65 8.40 12.40
C LEU A 230 -8.70 9.46 12.72
N ASP A 231 -8.48 10.30 13.73
CA ASP A 231 -9.38 11.42 14.05
C ASP A 231 -9.39 12.44 12.90
N HIS A 232 -8.22 12.85 12.40
CA HIS A 232 -8.12 13.74 11.23
C HIS A 232 -8.74 13.14 9.97
N LEU A 233 -8.50 11.85 9.72
CA LEU A 233 -9.07 11.17 8.55
C LEU A 233 -10.60 11.07 8.64
N ALA A 234 -11.14 10.81 9.83
CA ALA A 234 -12.58 10.76 10.08
C ALA A 234 -13.22 12.14 9.95
N ASP A 235 -12.57 13.20 10.44
CA ASP A 235 -13.00 14.59 10.25
C ASP A 235 -13.11 14.95 8.76
N LEU A 236 -12.03 14.73 7.99
CA LEU A 236 -12.02 14.95 6.54
C LEU A 236 -13.14 14.17 5.83
N SER A 237 -13.35 12.90 6.20
CA SER A 237 -14.41 12.07 5.63
C SER A 237 -15.82 12.58 5.97
N ALA A 238 -16.00 13.16 7.16
CA ALA A 238 -17.28 13.66 7.63
C ALA A 238 -17.75 14.91 6.87
N GLN A 239 -16.81 15.73 6.38
CA GLN A 239 -17.07 16.99 5.66
C GLN A 239 -17.89 16.81 4.37
N HIS A 240 -17.93 15.61 3.80
CA HIS A 240 -18.62 15.34 2.53
C HIS A 240 -19.40 14.02 2.55
N ARG A 241 -20.56 13.97 1.89
CA ARG A 241 -21.42 12.77 1.82
C ARG A 241 -20.74 11.55 1.19
N THR A 242 -19.73 11.77 0.36
CA THR A 242 -18.98 10.71 -0.34
C THR A 242 -18.05 9.93 0.61
N GLY A 243 -17.65 10.54 1.73
CA GLY A 243 -16.61 10.01 2.61
C GLY A 243 -15.21 10.03 2.03
N LEU A 244 -15.01 10.54 0.82
CA LEU A 244 -13.70 10.66 0.18
C LEU A 244 -12.82 11.64 0.96
N VAL A 245 -11.52 11.37 0.96
CA VAL A 245 -10.48 12.17 1.62
C VAL A 245 -9.48 12.70 0.57
N PRO A 246 -8.85 13.86 0.80
CA PRO A 246 -7.91 14.46 -0.15
C PRO A 246 -6.56 13.74 -0.15
N ASP A 247 -5.75 13.89 -1.21
CA ASP A 247 -4.35 13.46 -1.21
C ASP A 247 -3.59 14.05 -0.01
N PHE A 248 -3.77 15.35 0.24
CA PHE A 248 -3.14 16.07 1.34
C PHE A 248 -4.13 16.96 2.10
N ALA A 249 -3.89 17.10 3.39
CA ALA A 249 -4.64 17.98 4.28
C ALA A 249 -3.71 18.77 5.20
N TRP A 250 -4.13 19.98 5.56
CA TRP A 250 -3.59 20.71 6.71
C TRP A 250 -4.30 20.23 7.98
N VAL A 251 -3.55 19.79 8.97
CA VAL A 251 -4.08 19.31 10.25
C VAL A 251 -3.61 20.17 11.42
N THR A 252 -4.48 20.38 12.40
CA THR A 252 -4.15 20.97 13.71
C THR A 252 -4.35 19.93 14.80
N ALA A 253 -4.48 20.33 16.07
CA ALA A 253 -4.84 19.40 17.13
C ALA A 253 -6.25 18.82 16.94
N ASP A 254 -7.20 19.65 16.45
CA ASP A 254 -8.64 19.36 16.53
C ASP A 254 -9.37 19.50 15.19
N ASN A 255 -8.68 19.83 14.09
CA ASN A 255 -9.32 20.08 12.79
C ASN A 255 -8.41 19.67 11.62
N ALA A 256 -9.01 19.22 10.53
CA ALA A 256 -8.35 18.88 9.29
C ALA A 256 -9.05 19.54 8.09
N LYS A 257 -8.28 20.07 7.14
CA LYS A 257 -8.83 20.63 5.90
C LYS A 257 -8.01 20.24 4.67
N PRO A 258 -8.66 19.95 3.53
CA PRO A 258 -7.94 19.73 2.27
C PRO A 258 -7.02 20.90 1.92
N VAL A 259 -5.86 20.60 1.34
CA VAL A 259 -4.95 21.65 0.85
C VAL A 259 -5.49 22.29 -0.44
N LYS A 260 -4.92 23.43 -0.81
CA LYS A 260 -5.21 24.06 -2.12
C LYS A 260 -4.51 23.30 -3.26
N PRO A 261 -4.99 23.39 -4.51
CA PRO A 261 -4.25 22.92 -5.68
C PRO A 261 -2.79 23.41 -5.69
N TRP A 262 -1.87 22.56 -6.14
CA TRP A 262 -0.44 22.86 -6.27
C TRP A 262 0.27 23.20 -4.95
N THR A 263 -0.27 22.74 -3.82
CA THR A 263 0.41 22.90 -2.53
C THR A 263 1.64 22.00 -2.43
N VAL A 264 1.58 20.80 -3.04
CA VAL A 264 2.62 19.77 -2.94
C VAL A 264 3.02 19.25 -4.31
N ALA A 265 2.06 18.75 -5.11
CA ALA A 265 2.39 17.95 -6.29
C ALA A 265 1.55 18.30 -7.52
N SER A 266 0.26 18.61 -7.36
CA SER A 266 -0.68 18.65 -8.48
C SER A 266 -1.87 19.58 -8.24
N LYS A 267 -2.62 19.88 -9.32
CA LYS A 267 -3.92 20.55 -9.20
C LYS A 267 -4.94 19.79 -8.34
N ASN A 268 -4.71 18.50 -8.06
CA ASN A 268 -5.63 17.61 -7.36
C ASN A 268 -5.21 17.32 -5.91
N ASP A 269 -4.25 18.06 -5.33
CA ASP A 269 -3.74 17.79 -3.97
C ASP A 269 -4.83 17.82 -2.89
N GLY A 270 -5.88 18.63 -3.08
CA GLY A 270 -7.05 18.70 -2.19
C GLY A 270 -8.21 17.76 -2.57
N ASN A 271 -8.01 16.82 -3.50
CA ASN A 271 -9.02 15.89 -3.99
C ASN A 271 -8.59 14.43 -3.78
N TYR A 272 -9.52 13.47 -3.97
CA TYR A 272 -9.20 12.05 -3.95
C TYR A 272 -8.49 11.67 -5.26
N SER A 273 -7.17 11.55 -5.22
CA SER A 273 -6.30 11.41 -6.39
C SER A 273 -5.20 10.35 -6.15
N ALA A 274 -4.04 10.49 -6.79
CA ALA A 274 -2.99 9.48 -6.87
C ALA A 274 -2.38 9.06 -5.52
N ASN A 275 -2.46 9.89 -4.48
CA ASN A 275 -2.06 9.48 -3.12
C ASN A 275 -3.23 8.81 -2.40
N ALA A 276 -4.37 9.52 -2.28
CA ALA A 276 -5.53 9.10 -1.50
C ALA A 276 -6.19 7.84 -2.05
N CYS A 277 -5.92 7.45 -3.31
CA CYS A 277 -6.39 6.19 -3.88
C CYS A 277 -6.00 4.96 -3.05
N ARG A 278 -4.92 5.04 -2.25
CA ARG A 278 -4.46 3.97 -1.35
C ARG A 278 -5.24 3.88 -0.04
N VAL A 279 -5.94 4.94 0.38
CA VAL A 279 -6.63 4.96 1.69
C VAL A 279 -7.56 3.74 1.90
N PRO A 280 -8.37 3.30 0.90
CA PRO A 280 -9.16 2.08 1.06
C PRO A 280 -8.35 0.84 1.48
N MET A 281 -7.19 0.58 0.87
CA MET A 281 -6.36 -0.57 1.27
C MET A 281 -5.72 -0.38 2.64
N MET A 282 -5.33 0.84 3.01
CA MET A 282 -4.71 1.11 4.31
C MET A 282 -5.69 0.91 5.48
N LEU A 283 -7.00 1.07 5.24
CA LEU A 283 -8.05 0.85 6.24
C LEU A 283 -8.64 -0.57 6.20
N ALA A 284 -8.37 -1.35 5.15
CA ALA A 284 -9.12 -2.58 4.81
C ALA A 284 -9.19 -3.59 5.96
N THR A 285 -8.10 -3.79 6.71
CA THR A 285 -8.02 -4.79 7.78
C THR A 285 -8.25 -4.21 9.17
N SER A 286 -8.36 -2.89 9.31
CA SER A 286 -8.50 -2.23 10.60
C SER A 286 -9.88 -2.48 11.22
N LYS A 287 -9.92 -2.82 12.51
CA LYS A 287 -11.18 -2.93 13.27
C LYS A 287 -11.55 -1.67 14.04
N ASP A 288 -10.76 -0.60 13.91
CA ASP A 288 -11.06 0.67 14.56
C ASP A 288 -12.37 1.27 14.00
N PRO A 289 -13.33 1.68 14.86
CA PRO A 289 -14.60 2.24 14.40
C PRO A 289 -14.46 3.47 13.49
N ARG A 290 -13.43 4.30 13.66
CA ARG A 290 -13.18 5.47 12.81
C ARG A 290 -12.75 5.04 11.42
N ALA A 291 -11.80 4.10 11.33
CA ALA A 291 -11.37 3.50 10.06
C ALA A 291 -12.55 2.86 9.32
N GLN A 292 -13.33 2.04 10.02
CA GLN A 292 -14.50 1.36 9.46
C GLN A 292 -15.57 2.35 8.98
N ARG A 293 -15.84 3.41 9.73
CA ARG A 293 -16.79 4.45 9.33
C ARG A 293 -16.34 5.18 8.05
N THR A 294 -15.08 5.61 8.00
CA THR A 294 -14.49 6.28 6.84
C THR A 294 -14.50 5.37 5.61
N LEU A 295 -14.05 4.12 5.76
CA LEU A 295 -14.02 3.13 4.69
C LEU A 295 -15.43 2.86 4.14
N ASN A 296 -16.41 2.61 5.02
CA ASN A 296 -17.78 2.30 4.62
C ASN A 296 -18.43 3.45 3.84
N ARG A 297 -18.14 4.71 4.17
CA ARG A 297 -18.66 5.86 3.39
C ARG A 297 -18.08 5.87 1.98
N MET A 298 -16.76 5.72 1.84
CA MET A 298 -16.10 5.65 0.53
C MET A 298 -16.61 4.47 -0.30
N MET A 299 -16.72 3.28 0.28
CA MET A 299 -17.18 2.10 -0.45
C MET A 299 -18.64 2.23 -0.90
N LYS A 300 -19.53 2.77 -0.05
CA LYS A 300 -20.92 3.09 -0.45
C LYS A 300 -21.01 4.16 -1.54
N PHE A 301 -20.05 5.10 -1.58
CA PHE A 301 -19.95 6.05 -2.68
C PHE A 301 -19.58 5.36 -3.99
N PHE A 302 -18.52 4.53 -3.99
CA PHE A 302 -18.06 3.84 -5.19
C PHE A 302 -19.08 2.80 -5.69
N SER A 303 -19.79 2.12 -4.79
CA SER A 303 -20.76 1.07 -5.16
C SER A 303 -21.95 1.58 -5.96
N ARG A 304 -22.23 2.89 -5.91
CA ARG A 304 -23.29 3.57 -6.66
C ARG A 304 -22.84 4.10 -8.02
N ARG A 305 -21.56 3.91 -8.38
CA ARG A 305 -21.02 4.34 -9.67
C ARG A 305 -21.12 3.20 -10.68
N SER A 306 -21.43 3.53 -11.92
CA SER A 306 -21.37 2.56 -13.02
C SER A 306 -19.94 2.05 -13.21
N HIS A 307 -18.96 2.96 -13.17
CA HIS A 307 -17.54 2.63 -13.18
C HIS A 307 -16.76 3.56 -12.24
N VAL A 308 -15.72 3.02 -11.59
CA VAL A 308 -14.78 3.82 -10.78
C VAL A 308 -13.70 4.38 -11.69
N THR A 309 -13.57 5.71 -11.73
CA THR A 309 -12.57 6.43 -12.53
C THR A 309 -11.33 6.78 -11.71
N ALA A 310 -10.27 7.20 -12.41
CA ALA A 310 -9.04 7.69 -11.81
C ALA A 310 -9.24 9.06 -11.13
N GLY A 311 -9.80 9.04 -9.92
CA GLY A 311 -9.90 10.21 -9.04
C GLY A 311 -11.21 10.97 -9.13
N TYR A 312 -11.52 11.64 -8.01
CA TYR A 312 -12.76 12.35 -7.77
C TYR A 312 -12.51 13.61 -6.94
N THR A 313 -13.26 14.68 -7.21
CA THR A 313 -13.42 15.74 -6.21
C THR A 313 -14.04 15.17 -4.95
N LEU A 314 -13.87 15.82 -3.80
CA LEU A 314 -14.45 15.32 -2.56
C LEU A 314 -15.99 15.34 -2.57
N ALA A 315 -16.59 16.21 -3.38
CA ALA A 315 -18.03 16.20 -3.66
C ALA A 315 -18.48 15.05 -4.59
N GLY A 316 -17.53 14.31 -5.17
CA GLY A 316 -17.79 13.11 -5.96
C GLY A 316 -17.88 13.32 -7.47
N LYS A 317 -17.45 14.48 -8.00
CA LYS A 317 -17.32 14.69 -9.44
C LYS A 317 -16.06 13.99 -9.93
N GLN A 318 -16.15 13.26 -11.04
CA GLN A 318 -14.99 12.58 -11.65
C GLN A 318 -13.92 13.61 -12.06
N LEU A 319 -12.66 13.35 -11.74
CA LEU A 319 -11.52 14.15 -12.21
C LEU A 319 -11.03 13.71 -13.59
N ASN A 320 -11.28 12.45 -13.93
CA ASN A 320 -10.89 11.81 -15.18
C ASN A 320 -12.01 10.90 -15.68
N HIS A 321 -12.01 10.58 -16.98
CA HIS A 321 -13.01 9.72 -17.62
C HIS A 321 -12.53 8.29 -17.89
N TYR A 322 -11.33 7.93 -17.41
CA TYR A 322 -10.75 6.60 -17.55
C TYR A 322 -10.66 5.87 -16.20
N GLN A 323 -10.64 4.54 -16.23
CA GLN A 323 -10.35 3.70 -15.06
C GLN A 323 -8.84 3.47 -14.94
N SER A 324 -8.35 3.32 -13.71
CA SER A 324 -6.96 2.97 -13.44
C SER A 324 -6.90 1.92 -12.34
N ASN A 325 -5.93 1.01 -12.44
CA ASN A 325 -5.77 -0.05 -11.46
C ASN A 325 -5.31 0.51 -10.11
N SER A 326 -4.57 1.63 -10.08
CA SER A 326 -4.17 2.27 -8.81
C SER A 326 -5.35 2.78 -7.97
N PHE A 327 -6.53 2.95 -8.56
CA PHE A 327 -7.77 3.26 -7.85
C PHE A 327 -8.60 2.01 -7.56
N SER A 328 -8.68 1.11 -8.55
CA SER A 328 -9.54 -0.07 -8.48
C SER A 328 -8.97 -1.15 -7.55
N ALA A 329 -7.65 -1.31 -7.50
CA ALA A 329 -6.98 -2.33 -6.69
C ALA A 329 -7.13 -2.08 -5.17
N PRO A 330 -6.91 -0.85 -4.65
CA PRO A 330 -7.21 -0.56 -3.25
C PRO A 330 -8.68 -0.78 -2.86
N ILE A 331 -9.62 -0.43 -3.74
CA ILE A 331 -11.06 -0.66 -3.52
C ILE A 331 -11.38 -2.14 -3.51
N PHE A 332 -10.81 -2.93 -4.43
CA PHE A 332 -10.95 -4.39 -4.45
C PHE A 332 -10.47 -5.00 -3.14
N MET A 333 -9.27 -4.63 -2.68
CA MET A 333 -8.73 -5.11 -1.41
C MET A 333 -9.63 -4.73 -0.23
N ALA A 334 -10.11 -3.49 -0.17
CA ALA A 334 -11.03 -3.03 0.87
C ALA A 334 -12.33 -3.86 0.94
N VAL A 335 -13.01 -4.07 -0.19
CA VAL A 335 -14.27 -4.83 -0.20
C VAL A 335 -14.03 -6.32 0.07
N SER A 336 -12.91 -6.90 -0.38
CA SER A 336 -12.57 -8.30 -0.06
C SER A 336 -12.49 -8.57 1.44
N HIS A 337 -11.98 -7.62 2.23
CA HIS A 337 -11.90 -7.73 3.69
C HIS A 337 -13.18 -7.30 4.42
N ASN A 338 -14.12 -6.62 3.74
CA ASN A 338 -15.31 -6.02 4.36
C ASN A 338 -16.59 -6.35 3.58
N ARG A 339 -16.84 -7.65 3.34
CA ARG A 339 -18.07 -8.15 2.69
C ARG A 339 -19.31 -7.95 3.55
N ASN A 340 -20.49 -7.97 2.94
CA ASN A 340 -21.81 -7.88 3.58
C ASN A 340 -22.15 -6.53 4.21
N HIS A 341 -21.60 -5.43 3.68
CA HIS A 341 -21.82 -4.06 4.18
C HIS A 341 -22.59 -3.15 3.18
N GLY A 342 -23.23 -3.74 2.17
CA GLY A 342 -24.05 -3.03 1.19
C GLY A 342 -23.27 -2.42 0.02
N TYR A 343 -22.05 -2.92 -0.24
CA TYR A 343 -21.20 -2.54 -1.37
C TYR A 343 -20.48 -3.74 -2.00
N ASP A 344 -21.01 -4.96 -1.80
CA ASP A 344 -20.42 -6.21 -2.29
C ASP A 344 -20.30 -6.28 -3.81
N ASN A 345 -21.10 -5.50 -4.55
CA ASN A 345 -20.98 -5.37 -5.99
C ASN A 345 -19.58 -4.87 -6.41
N LEU A 346 -18.88 -4.12 -5.56
CA LEU A 346 -17.51 -3.69 -5.81
C LEU A 346 -16.53 -4.86 -5.91
N PHE A 347 -16.77 -5.97 -5.22
CA PHE A 347 -15.89 -7.14 -5.31
C PHE A 347 -15.84 -7.65 -6.75
N SER A 348 -17.01 -7.79 -7.37
CA SER A 348 -17.12 -8.20 -8.77
C SER A 348 -16.68 -7.11 -9.73
N SER A 349 -17.12 -5.86 -9.52
CA SER A 349 -16.88 -4.77 -10.46
C SER A 349 -15.43 -4.31 -10.50
N GLN A 350 -14.66 -4.46 -9.42
CA GLN A 350 -13.24 -4.09 -9.37
C GLN A 350 -12.30 -5.26 -9.73
N LYS A 351 -12.79 -6.50 -9.79
CA LYS A 351 -11.99 -7.69 -10.16
C LYS A 351 -11.41 -7.61 -11.57
N PHE A 352 -11.92 -6.72 -12.43
CA PHE A 352 -11.41 -6.51 -13.79
C PHE A 352 -9.90 -6.18 -13.84
N ILE A 353 -9.32 -5.66 -12.76
CA ILE A 353 -7.87 -5.40 -12.67
C ILE A 353 -7.02 -6.66 -12.92
N PHE A 354 -7.60 -7.84 -12.74
CA PHE A 354 -6.95 -9.12 -12.96
C PHE A 354 -7.32 -9.78 -14.30
N SER A 355 -8.23 -9.18 -15.08
CA SER A 355 -8.66 -9.72 -16.38
C SER A 355 -7.71 -9.34 -17.52
N LYS A 356 -6.69 -8.53 -17.25
CA LYS A 356 -5.67 -8.08 -18.21
C LYS A 356 -4.27 -8.31 -17.62
N PRO A 357 -3.25 -8.53 -18.46
CA PRO A 357 -1.87 -8.59 -18.00
C PRO A 357 -1.48 -7.30 -17.24
N LEU A 358 -0.61 -7.44 -16.24
CA LEU A 358 -0.05 -6.29 -15.52
C LEU A 358 0.59 -5.30 -16.52
N PRO A 359 0.34 -3.99 -16.37
CA PRO A 359 0.96 -3.01 -17.25
C PRO A 359 2.48 -3.07 -17.09
N LYS A 360 3.22 -2.88 -18.20
CA LYS A 360 4.69 -2.86 -18.21
C LYS A 360 5.30 -1.45 -18.12
N LYS A 361 4.48 -0.42 -18.33
CA LYS A 361 4.85 1.01 -18.33
C LYS A 361 3.91 1.81 -17.43
N ASN A 362 3.59 1.25 -16.27
CA ASN A 362 2.88 1.94 -15.19
C ASN A 362 3.14 1.17 -13.89
N TYR A 363 4.28 1.47 -13.26
CA TYR A 363 4.71 0.82 -12.04
C TYR A 363 3.63 0.88 -10.95
N TYR A 364 2.97 2.01 -10.79
CA TYR A 364 2.03 2.22 -9.71
C TYR A 364 0.78 1.34 -9.86
N ASP A 365 0.16 1.33 -11.05
CA ASP A 365 -0.98 0.45 -11.35
C ASP A 365 -0.61 -1.03 -11.18
N ALA A 366 0.54 -1.45 -11.69
CA ALA A 366 0.97 -2.84 -11.57
C ALA A 366 1.24 -3.25 -10.12
N THR A 367 1.84 -2.36 -9.34
CA THR A 367 2.25 -2.64 -7.96
C THR A 367 1.04 -2.74 -7.05
N LEU A 368 0.10 -1.79 -7.12
CA LEU A 368 -1.14 -1.86 -6.35
C LEU A 368 -2.03 -3.05 -6.77
N THR A 369 -2.05 -3.40 -8.07
CA THR A 369 -2.72 -4.64 -8.53
C THR A 369 -2.07 -5.88 -7.90
N THR A 370 -0.73 -5.91 -7.83
CA THR A 370 0.00 -7.04 -7.25
C THR A 370 -0.28 -7.16 -5.75
N ILE A 371 -0.27 -6.05 -5.01
CA ILE A 371 -0.66 -6.05 -3.58
C ILE A 371 -2.10 -6.55 -3.43
N ALA A 372 -3.04 -6.07 -4.24
CA ALA A 372 -4.43 -6.52 -4.18
C ALA A 372 -4.62 -8.00 -4.55
N ALA A 373 -3.81 -8.55 -5.47
CA ALA A 373 -3.79 -9.99 -5.72
C ALA A 373 -3.32 -10.74 -4.46
N MET A 374 -2.19 -10.31 -3.90
CA MET A 374 -1.56 -10.97 -2.76
C MET A 374 -2.42 -10.92 -1.49
N GLU A 375 -3.06 -9.79 -1.21
CA GLU A 375 -3.71 -9.51 0.08
C GLU A 375 -5.23 -9.44 0.00
N GLY A 376 -5.81 -9.34 -1.21
CA GLY A 376 -7.24 -9.14 -1.42
C GLY A 376 -7.97 -10.34 -2.03
N MET A 377 -7.25 -11.39 -2.42
CA MET A 377 -7.87 -12.65 -2.87
C MET A 377 -7.80 -13.67 -1.73
N ASN A 378 -8.92 -13.82 -1.03
CA ASN A 378 -9.14 -14.82 0.02
C ASN A 378 -9.99 -15.99 -0.51
#